data_AF-A0A1V5IFK7-F1
#
_entry.id   AF-A0A1V5IFK7-F1
#
_cell.length_a   1.000
_cell.length_b   1.000
_cell.length_c   1.000
_cell.angle_alpha   90.00
_cell.angle_beta   90.00
_cell.angle_gamma   90.00
#
_symmetry.space_group_name_H-M   'P 1'
#
loop_
_entity.id
_entity.type
_entity.pdbx_description
1 polymer ?
#
loop_
_entity_poly.entity_id
_entity_poly.type
_entity_poly.pdbx_seq_one_letter_code
_entity_poly.pdbx_strand_id
1 'polypeptide(L)'
;MAWSTPKTNWTSTDGIAYGDLNRIEANTVDLDSRLDTLESSNTLHVADTDIHATKATVRTASDLALRLQLTTTDSGHSSGDIWLRTDL
;
A
#
# COMPACT_ATOMS: atom_id res chain seq x y z
N MET A 1 -18.81 9.76 14.62
CA MET A 1 -20.05 9.72 13.82
C MET A 1 -19.78 8.92 12.55
N ALA A 2 -20.80 8.39 11.88
CA ALA A 2 -20.59 7.67 10.62
C ALA A 2 -20.55 8.66 9.44
N TRP A 3 -19.77 8.32 8.41
CA TRP A 3 -19.75 9.05 7.14
C TRP A 3 -21.17 9.28 6.58
N SER A 4 -21.40 10.49 6.06
CA SER A 4 -22.61 10.86 5.33
C SER A 4 -22.24 11.43 3.97
N THR A 5 -22.95 11.03 2.92
CA THR A 5 -22.73 11.54 1.55
C THR A 5 -22.75 13.08 1.53
N PRO A 6 -21.66 13.74 1.06
CA PRO A 6 -21.61 15.20 0.95
C PRO A 6 -22.65 15.73 -0.05
N LYS A 7 -23.25 16.88 0.26
CA LYS A 7 -24.00 17.66 -0.73
C LYS A 7 -22.99 18.30 -1.69
N THR A 8 -23.15 18.08 -2.98
CA THR A 8 -22.23 18.59 -4.02
C THR A 8 -22.90 19.56 -4.98
N ASN A 9 -24.23 19.66 -4.96
CA ASN A 9 -25.04 20.48 -5.85
C ASN A 9 -25.40 21.84 -5.23
N TRP A 10 -24.40 22.54 -4.68
CA TRP A 10 -24.60 23.87 -4.10
C TRP A 10 -24.89 24.92 -5.17
N THR A 11 -25.80 25.83 -4.84
CA THR A 11 -26.17 27.01 -5.62
C THR A 11 -25.91 28.26 -4.79
N SER A 12 -25.82 29.42 -5.45
CA SER A 12 -25.66 30.71 -4.76
C SER A 12 -26.86 31.09 -3.87
N THR A 13 -28.02 30.43 -4.07
CA THR A 13 -29.22 30.62 -3.26
C THR A 13 -29.31 29.68 -2.06
N ASP A 14 -28.46 28.65 -1.98
CA ASP A 14 -28.45 27.73 -0.84
C ASP A 14 -27.85 28.43 0.40
N GLY A 15 -28.62 28.48 1.48
CA GLY A 15 -28.09 28.73 2.82
C GLY A 15 -27.58 27.43 3.47
N ILE A 16 -26.65 27.56 4.42
CA ILE A 16 -26.22 26.41 5.24
C ILE A 16 -27.34 26.08 6.23
N ALA A 17 -27.86 24.85 6.17
CA ALA A 17 -28.84 24.34 7.12
C ALA A 17 -28.19 23.44 8.18
N TYR A 18 -28.92 23.17 9.26
CA TYR A 18 -28.49 22.25 10.34
C TYR A 18 -28.06 20.87 9.81
N GLY A 19 -28.79 20.32 8.84
CA GLY A 19 -28.43 19.04 8.22
C GLY A 19 -27.12 19.09 7.42
N ASP A 20 -26.73 20.26 6.90
CA ASP A 20 -25.43 20.44 6.25
C ASP A 20 -24.30 20.45 7.28
N LEU A 21 -24.49 21.14 8.40
CA LEU A 21 -23.53 21.17 9.50
C LEU A 21 -23.28 19.78 10.08
N ASN A 22 -24.34 19.00 10.31
CA ASN A 22 -24.20 17.62 10.78
C ASN A 22 -23.42 16.75 9.79
N ARG A 23 -23.63 16.94 8.47
CA ARG A 23 -22.88 16.22 7.44
C ARG A 23 -21.41 16.58 7.46
N ILE A 24 -21.09 17.87 7.58
CA ILE A 24 -19.72 18.36 7.65
C ILE A 24 -19.04 17.80 8.90
N GLU A 25 -19.63 17.98 10.07
CA GLU A 25 -19.07 17.51 11.35
C GLU A 25 -18.87 15.99 11.35
N ALA A 26 -19.88 15.22 10.92
CA ALA A 26 -19.78 13.77 10.86
C ALA A 26 -18.65 13.28 9.96
N ASN A 27 -18.49 13.91 8.80
CA ASN A 27 -17.44 13.55 7.85
C ASN A 27 -16.06 14.00 8.32
N THR A 28 -15.95 15.16 8.98
CA THR A 28 -14.69 15.60 9.59
C THR A 28 -14.22 14.60 10.63
N VAL A 29 -15.12 14.12 11.51
CA VAL A 29 -14.80 13.09 12.51
C VAL A 29 -14.41 11.76 11.86
N ASP A 30 -15.10 11.34 10.79
CA ASP A 30 -14.77 10.11 10.06
C ASP A 30 -13.38 10.19 9.40
N LEU A 31 -13.08 11.31 8.74
CA LEU A 31 -11.79 11.52 8.08
C LEU A 31 -10.63 11.56 9.07
N ASP A 32 -10.81 12.21 10.21
CA ASP A 32 -9.85 12.25 11.31
C ASP A 32 -9.52 10.82 11.81
N SER A 33 -10.56 10.04 12.11
CA SER A 33 -10.39 8.64 12.55
C SER A 33 -9.69 7.76 11.51
N ARG A 34 -9.97 7.97 10.22
CA ARG A 34 -9.30 7.25 9.12
C ARG A 34 -7.85 7.67 8.97
N LEU A 35 -7.54 8.95 9.16
CA LEU A 35 -6.19 9.46 9.13
C LEU A 35 -5.37 8.88 10.28
N ASP A 36 -5.90 8.89 11.51
CA ASP A 36 -5.26 8.27 12.68
C ASP A 36 -4.92 6.79 12.45
N THR A 37 -5.86 6.07 11.83
CA THR A 37 -5.68 4.66 11.49
C THR A 37 -4.57 4.47 10.46
N LEU A 38 -4.53 5.30 9.42
CA LEU A 38 -3.50 5.26 8.38
C LEU A 38 -2.12 5.62 8.95
N GLU A 39 -2.03 6.66 9.79
CA GLU A 39 -0.79 7.07 10.43
C GLU A 39 -0.26 5.98 11.38
N SER A 40 -1.15 5.36 12.15
CA SER A 40 -0.80 4.22 13.01
C SER A 40 -0.31 3.03 12.20
N SER A 41 -1.02 2.67 11.13
CA SER A 41 -0.64 1.58 10.23
C SER A 41 0.71 1.84 9.56
N ASN A 42 0.94 3.05 9.08
CA ASN A 42 2.22 3.44 8.48
C ASN A 42 3.36 3.42 9.49
N THR A 43 3.12 3.87 10.72
CA THR A 43 4.11 3.82 11.81
C THR A 43 4.51 2.37 12.11
N LEU A 44 3.54 1.46 12.24
CA LEU A 44 3.81 0.04 12.43
C LEU A 44 4.57 -0.58 11.24
N HIS A 45 4.16 -0.26 10.02
CA HIS A 45 4.79 -0.75 8.80
C HIS A 45 6.25 -0.30 8.64
N VAL A 46 6.56 0.95 8.99
CA VAL A 46 7.93 1.48 8.96
C VAL A 46 8.80 0.87 10.06
N ALA A 47 8.22 0.55 11.21
CA ALA A 47 8.93 -0.11 12.31
C ALA A 47 9.15 -1.62 12.06
N ASP A 48 8.40 -2.22 11.15
CA ASP A 48 8.48 -3.63 10.81
C ASP A 48 9.74 -3.94 9.99
N THR A 49 10.64 -4.72 10.59
CA THR A 49 11.90 -5.17 9.99
C THR A 49 11.80 -6.51 9.26
N ASP A 50 10.67 -7.20 9.39
CA ASP A 50 10.49 -8.56 8.87
C ASP A 50 9.86 -8.53 7.47
N ILE A 51 9.02 -7.52 7.19
CA ILE A 51 8.40 -7.35 5.86
C ILE A 51 9.32 -6.68 4.84
N HIS A 52 10.28 -5.87 5.29
CA HIS A 52 11.24 -5.15 4.42
C HIS A 52 12.65 -5.72 4.58
N ALA A 53 13.08 -6.57 3.66
CA ALA A 53 14.48 -6.98 3.61
C ALA A 53 15.31 -5.94 2.83
N THR A 54 16.36 -5.40 3.45
CA THR A 54 17.33 -4.57 2.71
C THR A 54 18.03 -5.41 1.64
N LYS A 55 18.56 -4.76 0.59
CA LYS A 55 19.36 -5.46 -0.43
C LYS A 55 20.55 -6.24 0.17
N ALA A 56 21.13 -5.77 1.27
CA ALA A 56 22.21 -6.45 1.98
C ALA A 56 21.70 -7.69 2.75
N THR A 57 20.54 -7.57 3.41
CA THR A 57 19.85 -8.68 4.07
C THR A 57 19.52 -9.79 3.09
N VAL A 58 18.92 -9.47 1.95
CA VAL A 58 18.58 -10.46 0.90
C VAL A 58 19.82 -11.18 0.37
N ARG A 59 20.95 -10.48 0.22
CA ARG A 59 22.21 -11.07 -0.26
C ARG A 59 22.87 -12.03 0.73
N THR A 60 22.61 -11.86 2.01
CA THR A 60 23.25 -12.64 3.09
C THR A 60 22.29 -13.64 3.75
N ALA A 61 21.01 -13.63 3.36
CA ALA A 61 20.01 -14.58 3.80
C ALA A 61 20.36 -16.00 3.30
N SER A 62 21.01 -16.78 4.14
CA SER A 62 21.50 -18.13 3.84
C SER A 62 20.39 -19.20 3.78
N ASP A 63 19.20 -18.84 4.22
CA ASP A 63 17.98 -19.64 4.31
C ASP A 63 16.96 -19.33 3.18
N LEU A 64 17.18 -18.25 2.42
CA LEU A 64 16.38 -17.89 1.24
C LEU A 64 17.12 -18.31 -0.04
N ALA A 65 16.80 -19.49 -0.56
CA ALA A 65 17.21 -19.87 -1.91
C ALA A 65 16.56 -18.91 -2.94
N LEU A 66 17.35 -18.34 -3.84
CA LEU A 66 16.84 -17.69 -5.05
C LEU A 66 16.00 -18.71 -5.84
N ARG A 67 14.67 -18.54 -5.81
CA ARG A 67 13.74 -19.41 -6.55
C ARG A 67 13.64 -18.94 -7.99
N LEU A 68 14.32 -19.62 -8.90
CA LEU A 68 14.13 -19.43 -10.33
C LEU A 68 13.05 -20.37 -10.83
N GLN A 69 11.96 -19.81 -11.38
CA GLN A 69 10.95 -20.59 -12.06
C GLN A 69 11.35 -20.76 -13.54
N LEU A 70 11.75 -21.97 -13.92
CA LEU A 70 11.96 -22.34 -15.32
C LEU A 70 10.63 -22.87 -15.86
N THR A 71 9.93 -22.06 -16.65
CA THR A 71 8.71 -22.50 -17.35
C THR A 71 9.11 -23.13 -18.68
N THR A 72 8.58 -24.32 -18.98
CA THR A 72 8.89 -25.12 -20.19
C THR A 72 8.30 -24.56 -21.49
N THR A 73 7.88 -23.29 -21.50
CA THR A 73 7.23 -22.65 -22.65
C THR A 73 8.22 -22.07 -23.66
N ASP A 74 9.52 -22.10 -23.38
CA ASP A 74 10.53 -21.48 -24.24
C ASP A 74 11.12 -22.52 -25.22
N SER A 75 10.56 -22.57 -26.42
CA SER A 75 11.01 -23.45 -27.51
C SER A 75 12.02 -22.73 -28.40
N GLY A 76 13.17 -23.36 -28.72
CA GLY A 76 14.12 -22.85 -29.72
C GLY A 76 15.57 -22.64 -29.25
N HIS A 77 15.93 -23.09 -28.04
CA HIS A 77 17.28 -22.88 -27.48
C HIS A 77 18.16 -24.14 -27.58
N SER A 78 19.46 -23.95 -27.76
CA SER A 78 20.49 -25.00 -27.70
C SER A 78 21.25 -24.91 -26.37
N SER A 79 21.72 -26.04 -25.82
CA SER A 79 22.40 -26.08 -24.52
C SER A 79 23.61 -25.16 -24.50
N GLY A 80 23.56 -24.20 -23.58
CA GLY A 80 24.61 -23.28 -23.18
C GLY A 80 24.16 -22.65 -21.88
N ASP A 81 24.94 -22.86 -20.83
CA ASP A 81 24.58 -22.69 -19.42
C ASP A 81 23.80 -21.40 -19.10
N ILE A 82 22.85 -21.49 -18.18
CA ILE A 82 22.28 -20.28 -17.56
C ILE A 82 23.37 -19.75 -16.61
N TRP A 83 24.06 -18.69 -17.01
CA TRP A 83 25.06 -18.01 -16.17
C TRP A 83 24.35 -17.05 -15.22
N LEU A 84 24.09 -17.49 -14.00
CA LEU A 84 23.72 -16.61 -12.89
C LEU A 84 25.00 -16.16 -12.20
N ARG A 85 25.58 -15.05 -12.66
CA ARG A 85 26.61 -14.35 -11.91
C ARG A 85 26.00 -13.73 -10.67
N THR A 86 26.47 -14.18 -9.51
CA THR A 86 26.08 -13.67 -8.18
C THR A 86 27.24 -12.97 -7.48
N ASP A 87 28.32 -12.70 -8.22
CA ASP A 87 29.46 -11.94 -7.74
C ASP A 87 29.18 -10.43 -7.64
N LEU A 88 29.84 -9.84 -6.64
CA LEU A 88 29.91 -8.43 -6.23
C LEU A 88 30.34 -7.47 -7.34
#